data_AF-A0A7S2GDJ2-F1
#
_entry.id   AF-A0A7S2GDJ2-F1
#
_cell.length_a   1.000
_cell.length_b   1.000
_cell.length_c   1.000
_cell.angle_alpha   90.00
_cell.angle_beta   90.00
_cell.angle_gamma   90.00
#
_symmetry.space_group_name_H-M   'P 1'
#
loop_
_entity.id
_entity.type
_entity.pdbx_description
1 polymer ?
#
loop_
_entity_poly.entity_id
_entity_poly.type
_entity_poly.pdbx_seq_one_letter_code
_entity_poly.pdbx_strand_id
1 'polypeptide(L)'
;KGAGGTGCFVGNGGMGPMLTKLIEQTAAEFAGTVQHHSGFPEEAQKVVGLRKDPKSNLWELLTKAGKSLGPFDLVVGGFAQHILTDPFLKSGGKSSDAMLRCLRRVESNQIIPIQVSFEATGEKGGPALPMPFTAAHVLGEDALSWVCDNSKKPQQDPKRGFGTPGCAHLTLLSAAKFAEENFQLNPKGYKREAEVRMLAALARLLGISDAELARLQPRVNRINHWEDGVAVNTPPDSRGCLLDAAEGLGWCGDFCV
;
A
#
# COMPACT_ATOMS: atom_id res chain seq x y z
N LYS A 1 -16.84 16.11 -27.77
CA LYS A 1 -17.02 15.22 -26.60
C LYS A 1 -15.83 14.28 -26.52
N GLY A 2 -14.79 14.67 -25.79
CA GLY A 2 -13.61 13.85 -25.53
C GLY A 2 -13.05 14.33 -24.20
N ALA A 3 -13.44 13.67 -23.11
CA ALA A 3 -12.94 14.00 -21.80
C ALA A 3 -11.51 13.46 -21.69
N GLY A 4 -10.55 14.38 -21.66
CA GLY A 4 -9.16 14.09 -21.33
C GLY A 4 -9.07 13.57 -19.90
N GLY A 5 -8.64 12.32 -19.76
CA GLY A 5 -8.24 11.76 -18.49
C GLY A 5 -6.85 12.27 -18.11
N THR A 6 -6.78 13.42 -17.44
CA THR A 6 -5.57 13.84 -16.71
C THR A 6 -5.65 13.28 -15.30
N GLY A 7 -5.17 12.05 -15.15
CA GLY A 7 -5.04 11.37 -13.87
C GLY A 7 -3.77 10.53 -13.84
N CYS A 8 -2.62 11.20 -13.76
CA CYS A 8 -1.37 10.52 -13.40
C CYS A 8 -1.35 10.30 -11.89
N PHE A 9 -1.71 9.09 -11.43
CA PHE A 9 -1.26 8.60 -10.14
C PHE A 9 -0.93 7.11 -10.16
N VAL A 10 0.05 6.74 -9.34
CA VAL A 10 0.74 5.45 -9.27
C VAL A 10 -0.20 4.38 -8.72
N GLY A 11 -0.95 3.75 -9.62
CA GLY A 11 -1.87 2.67 -9.28
C GLY A 11 -2.92 2.45 -10.37
N ASN A 12 -2.53 2.00 -11.56
CA ASN A 12 -3.45 1.70 -12.67
C ASN A 12 -4.75 1.02 -12.19
N GLY A 13 -5.86 1.73 -12.38
CA GLY A 13 -7.15 1.22 -12.85
C GLY A 13 -8.03 0.44 -11.88
N GLY A 14 -7.48 -0.32 -10.93
CA GLY A 14 -8.27 -1.16 -10.03
C GLY A 14 -8.54 -0.54 -8.65
N MET A 15 -7.55 0.18 -8.11
CA MET A 15 -7.66 0.76 -6.77
C MET A 15 -8.58 1.97 -6.73
N GLY A 16 -8.61 2.81 -7.76
CA GLY A 16 -9.53 3.96 -7.82
C GLY A 16 -11.00 3.53 -7.67
N PRO A 17 -11.51 2.64 -8.54
CA PRO A 17 -12.87 2.11 -8.41
C PRO A 17 -13.11 1.35 -7.09
N MET A 18 -12.12 0.60 -6.59
CA MET A 18 -12.21 -0.07 -5.30
C MET A 18 -12.33 0.94 -4.15
N LEU A 19 -11.48 1.97 -4.13
CA LEU A 19 -11.48 3.02 -3.13
C LEU A 19 -12.78 3.83 -3.20
N THR A 20 -13.27 4.18 -4.39
CA THR A 20 -14.60 4.79 -4.56
C THR A 20 -15.68 3.93 -3.92
N LYS A 21 -15.73 2.62 -4.24
CA LYS A 21 -16.70 1.70 -3.64
C LYS A 21 -16.55 1.59 -2.13
N LEU A 22 -15.33 1.47 -1.62
CA LEU A 22 -15.06 1.38 -0.17
C LEU A 22 -15.52 2.66 0.54
N ILE A 23 -15.23 3.83 -0.04
CA ILE A 23 -15.66 5.13 0.47
C ILE A 23 -17.20 5.22 0.47
N GLU A 24 -17.84 4.86 -0.64
CA GLU A 24 -19.31 4.87 -0.78
C GLU A 24 -19.97 3.88 0.18
N GLN A 25 -19.44 2.66 0.30
CA GLN A 25 -19.93 1.63 1.22
C GLN A 25 -19.77 2.07 2.66
N THR A 26 -18.62 2.62 3.04
CA THR A 26 -18.39 3.16 4.39
C THR A 26 -19.37 4.31 4.67
N ALA A 27 -19.54 5.24 3.73
CA ALA A 27 -20.49 6.34 3.89
C ALA A 27 -21.95 5.86 4.03
N ALA A 28 -22.32 4.79 3.32
CA ALA A 28 -23.65 4.19 3.40
C ALA A 28 -23.85 3.40 4.71
N GLU A 29 -22.87 2.61 5.12
CA GLU A 29 -22.88 1.80 6.34
C GLU A 29 -23.02 2.68 7.59
N PHE A 30 -22.33 3.83 7.61
CA PHE A 30 -22.37 4.77 8.72
C PHE A 30 -23.29 5.98 8.48
N ALA A 31 -24.23 5.87 7.54
CA ALA A 31 -25.17 6.94 7.25
C ALA A 31 -25.98 7.31 8.50
N GLY A 32 -26.03 8.60 8.84
CA GLY A 32 -26.68 9.10 10.05
C GLY A 32 -25.89 8.89 11.35
N THR A 33 -24.76 8.18 11.30
CA THR A 33 -23.86 8.00 12.46
C THR A 33 -22.63 8.90 12.36
N VAL A 34 -22.03 9.02 11.17
CA VAL A 34 -20.87 9.88 10.92
C VAL A 34 -21.13 10.82 9.75
N GLN A 35 -20.64 12.06 9.84
CA GLN A 35 -20.60 12.95 8.70
C GLN A 35 -19.39 12.60 7.83
N HIS A 36 -19.65 12.07 6.64
CA HIS A 36 -18.58 11.71 5.71
C HIS A 36 -18.20 12.91 4.83
N HIS A 37 -16.91 13.26 4.84
CA HIS A 37 -16.30 14.25 3.96
C HIS A 37 -15.25 13.58 3.07
N SER A 38 -15.56 13.40 1.79
CA SER A 38 -14.59 12.80 0.86
C SER A 38 -13.66 13.84 0.27
N GLY A 39 -12.36 13.68 0.48
CA GLY A 39 -11.34 14.37 -0.30
C GLY A 39 -11.09 13.73 -1.67
N PHE A 40 -11.82 12.68 -2.03
CA PHE A 40 -11.64 11.93 -3.27
C PHE A 40 -12.88 12.06 -4.17
N PRO A 41 -12.72 12.25 -5.49
CA PRO A 41 -11.47 12.46 -6.22
C PRO A 41 -10.96 13.92 -6.16
N GLU A 42 -11.62 14.79 -5.41
CA GLU A 42 -11.30 16.23 -5.36
C GLU A 42 -10.04 16.52 -4.53
N GLU A 43 -8.88 16.54 -5.19
CA GLU A 43 -7.56 16.81 -4.57
C GLU A 43 -7.51 18.10 -3.73
N ALA A 44 -8.34 19.10 -4.06
CA ALA A 44 -8.49 20.35 -3.29
C ALA A 44 -9.06 20.13 -1.88
N GLN A 45 -9.92 19.13 -1.71
CA GLN A 45 -10.57 18.78 -0.43
C GLN A 45 -9.75 17.81 0.41
N LYS A 46 -8.63 17.28 -0.11
CA LYS A 46 -7.74 16.39 0.63
C LYS A 46 -7.27 17.05 1.93
N VAL A 47 -7.45 16.35 3.04
CA VAL A 47 -6.95 16.75 4.36
C VAL A 47 -5.42 16.56 4.38
N VAL A 48 -4.69 17.63 4.69
CA VAL A 48 -3.22 17.69 4.63
C VAL A 48 -2.58 18.18 5.93
N GLY A 49 -3.38 18.63 6.90
CA GLY A 49 -2.88 19.04 8.20
C GLY A 49 -3.98 19.12 9.25
N LEU A 50 -3.57 19.49 10.46
CA LEU A 50 -4.44 19.78 11.60
C LEU A 50 -3.94 21.03 12.32
N ARG A 51 -4.83 21.68 13.06
CA ARG A 51 -4.50 22.79 13.95
C ARG A 51 -5.38 22.73 15.19
N LYS A 52 -4.81 22.96 16.36
CA LYS A 52 -5.58 23.17 17.59
C LYS A 52 -5.77 24.65 17.84
N ASP A 53 -7.02 25.07 18.05
CA ASP A 53 -7.31 26.45 18.45
C ASP A 53 -6.96 26.65 19.93
N PRO A 54 -6.04 27.57 20.28
CA PRO A 54 -5.64 27.79 21.67
C PRO A 54 -6.76 28.38 22.55
N LYS A 55 -7.81 28.96 21.96
CA LYS A 55 -8.92 29.54 22.73
C LYS A 55 -10.01 28.52 23.04
N SER A 56 -10.45 27.77 22.03
CA SER A 56 -11.50 26.76 22.21
C SER A 56 -10.96 25.39 22.64
N ASN A 57 -9.66 25.15 22.48
CA ASN A 57 -9.01 23.84 22.67
C ASN A 57 -9.56 22.74 21.73
N LEU A 58 -10.21 23.14 20.62
CA LEU A 58 -10.76 22.23 19.61
C LEU A 58 -9.85 22.12 18.39
N TRP A 59 -9.97 21.02 17.67
CA TRP A 59 -9.21 20.73 16.46
C TRP A 59 -9.92 21.19 15.19
N GLU A 60 -9.12 21.61 14.21
CA GLU A 60 -9.54 21.83 12.84
C GLU A 60 -8.64 21.02 11.90
N LEU A 61 -9.22 20.40 10.87
CA LEU A 61 -8.48 19.74 9.81
C LEU A 61 -8.28 20.71 8.64
N LEU A 62 -7.05 20.80 8.14
CA LEU A 62 -6.69 21.69 7.05
C LEU A 62 -6.74 20.94 5.73
N THR A 63 -7.50 21.45 4.78
CA THR A 63 -7.56 20.93 3.40
C THR A 63 -6.47 21.55 2.54
N LYS A 64 -6.12 20.88 1.43
CA LYS A 64 -5.13 21.38 0.47
C LYS A 64 -5.52 22.74 -0.13
N ALA A 65 -6.81 23.02 -0.27
CA ALA A 65 -7.32 24.32 -0.73
C ALA A 65 -7.32 25.42 0.35
N GLY A 66 -6.81 25.15 1.55
CA GLY A 66 -6.76 26.12 2.65
C GLY A 66 -8.09 26.31 3.40
N LYS A 67 -9.10 25.47 3.14
CA LYS A 67 -10.32 25.42 3.97
C LYS A 67 -10.06 24.60 5.23
N SER A 68 -10.73 24.95 6.32
CA SER A 68 -10.76 24.16 7.55
C SER A 68 -12.04 23.32 7.64
N LEU A 69 -11.94 22.11 8.19
CA LEU A 69 -13.06 21.29 8.65
C LEU A 69 -13.02 21.25 10.17
N GLY A 70 -14.19 21.29 10.82
CA GLY A 70 -14.30 21.30 12.28
C GLY A 70 -15.23 22.42 12.78
N PRO A 71 -15.19 22.74 14.08
CA PRO A 71 -14.25 22.22 15.08
C PRO A 71 -14.54 20.77 15.50
N PHE A 72 -13.53 20.08 16.04
CA PHE A 72 -13.62 18.70 16.55
C PHE A 72 -13.02 18.58 17.96
N ASP A 73 -13.69 17.85 18.85
CA ASP A 73 -13.15 17.53 20.18
C ASP A 73 -12.02 16.49 20.14
N LEU A 74 -12.09 15.57 19.16
CA LEU A 74 -11.15 14.47 18.97
C LEU A 74 -10.81 14.32 17.48
N VAL A 75 -9.53 14.12 17.17
CA VAL A 75 -9.07 13.73 15.84
C VAL A 75 -8.39 12.37 15.93
N VAL A 76 -8.75 11.45 15.03
CA VAL A 76 -8.10 10.14 14.91
C VAL A 76 -7.51 9.96 13.52
N GLY A 77 -6.20 9.79 13.42
CA GLY A 77 -5.52 9.45 12.17
C GLY A 77 -5.47 7.94 11.95
N GLY A 78 -5.72 7.51 10.71
CA GLY A 78 -5.76 6.10 10.30
C GLY A 78 -4.82 5.78 9.14
N PHE A 79 -3.59 6.31 9.18
CA PHE A 79 -2.58 6.07 8.14
C PHE A 79 -1.17 5.96 8.73
N ALA A 80 -0.34 5.13 8.10
CA ALA A 80 0.95 4.68 8.65
C ALA A 80 2.18 5.30 7.99
N GLN A 81 2.03 5.89 6.79
CA GLN A 81 3.20 6.30 6.00
C GLN A 81 3.86 7.53 6.64
N HIS A 82 5.14 7.44 6.99
CA HIS A 82 5.83 8.51 7.71
C HIS A 82 5.87 9.80 6.86
N ILE A 83 6.04 9.69 5.54
CA ILE A 83 6.01 10.83 4.61
C ILE A 83 4.68 11.60 4.62
N LEU A 84 3.58 10.95 5.01
CA LEU A 84 2.27 11.59 5.17
C LEU A 84 2.05 12.03 6.62
N THR A 85 2.42 11.18 7.57
CA THR A 85 2.13 11.34 9.01
C THR A 85 2.96 12.45 9.65
N ASP A 86 4.25 12.53 9.33
CA ASP A 86 5.16 13.55 9.86
C ASP A 86 4.71 14.98 9.52
N PRO A 87 4.51 15.37 8.24
CA PRO A 87 4.09 16.73 7.91
C PRO A 87 2.69 17.03 8.45
N PHE A 88 1.79 16.05 8.46
CA PHE A 88 0.46 16.19 9.01
C PHE A 88 0.52 16.54 10.50
N LEU A 89 1.21 15.74 11.32
CA LEU A 89 1.35 16.00 12.75
C LEU A 89 2.18 17.25 13.03
N LYS A 90 3.24 17.55 12.27
CA LYS A 90 3.99 18.81 12.45
C LYS A 90 3.11 20.05 12.31
N SER A 91 2.07 20.02 11.47
CA SER A 91 1.16 21.15 11.32
C SER A 91 0.33 21.46 12.58
N GLY A 92 0.11 20.46 13.45
CA GLY A 92 -0.57 20.62 14.73
C GLY A 92 0.28 21.26 15.83
N GLY A 93 1.58 21.44 15.60
CA GLY A 93 2.51 22.05 16.56
C GLY A 93 2.65 21.28 17.87
N LYS A 94 2.76 21.99 18.99
CA LYS A 94 3.06 21.42 20.31
C LYS A 94 2.05 20.35 20.75
N SER A 95 0.78 20.52 20.42
CA SER A 95 -0.31 19.60 20.80
C SER A 95 -0.23 18.24 20.11
N SER A 96 0.59 18.08 19.08
CA SER A 96 0.80 16.82 18.35
C SER A 96 2.20 16.21 18.58
N ASP A 97 3.08 16.90 19.31
CA ASP A 97 4.47 16.51 19.46
C ASP A 97 4.64 15.16 20.17
N ALA A 98 3.80 14.86 21.17
CA ALA A 98 3.84 13.58 21.88
C ALA A 98 3.47 12.42 20.95
N MET A 99 2.39 12.58 20.18
CA MET A 99 1.96 11.60 19.17
C MET A 99 3.02 11.41 18.08
N LEU A 100 3.58 12.50 17.56
CA LEU A 100 4.64 12.45 16.54
C LEU A 100 5.88 11.71 17.04
N ARG A 101 6.35 12.02 18.25
CA ARG A 101 7.47 11.29 18.87
C ARG A 101 7.15 9.82 19.07
N CYS A 102 5.91 9.50 19.43
CA CYS A 102 5.48 8.12 19.62
C CYS A 102 5.56 7.34 18.30
N LEU A 103 4.95 7.87 17.23
CA LEU A 103 4.87 7.22 15.92
C LEU A 103 6.23 7.08 15.24
N ARG A 104 7.16 8.01 15.45
CA ARG A 104 8.54 7.90 14.93
C ARG A 104 9.38 6.79 15.54
N ARG A 105 8.88 6.12 16.59
CA ARG A 105 9.52 4.91 17.13
C ARG A 105 9.12 3.65 16.37
N VAL A 106 8.09 3.74 15.52
CA VAL A 106 7.69 2.67 14.62
C VAL A 106 8.69 2.61 13.50
N GLU A 107 9.36 1.47 13.38
CA GLU A 107 10.23 1.11 12.29
C GLU A 107 9.44 0.26 11.30
N SER A 108 9.73 0.41 10.01
CA SER A 108 9.07 -0.34 8.94
C SER A 108 10.10 -0.95 7.99
N ASN A 109 9.82 -2.17 7.55
CA ASN A 109 10.54 -2.82 6.48
C ASN A 109 10.13 -2.24 5.13
N GLN A 110 11.12 -2.02 4.28
CA GLN A 110 10.90 -1.70 2.87
C GLN A 110 10.61 -2.96 2.07
N ILE A 111 9.71 -2.90 1.10
CA ILE A 111 9.37 -4.03 0.22
C ILE A 111 9.31 -3.55 -1.23
N ILE A 112 9.89 -4.33 -2.15
CA ILE A 112 9.73 -4.16 -3.59
C ILE A 112 8.75 -5.23 -4.09
N PRO A 113 7.49 -4.84 -4.41
CA PRO A 113 6.57 -5.74 -5.11
C PRO A 113 6.75 -5.67 -6.63
N ILE A 114 6.78 -6.84 -7.27
CA ILE A 114 6.72 -6.99 -8.73
C ILE A 114 5.43 -7.71 -9.10
N GLN A 115 4.70 -7.14 -10.07
CA GLN A 115 3.59 -7.84 -10.74
C GLN A 115 4.07 -8.32 -12.10
N VAL A 116 4.06 -9.63 -12.32
CA VAL A 116 4.54 -10.27 -13.55
C VAL A 116 3.44 -11.16 -14.14
N SER A 117 3.28 -11.11 -15.46
CA SER A 117 2.40 -12.01 -16.20
C SER A 117 3.20 -12.93 -17.09
N PHE A 118 2.69 -14.12 -17.36
CA PHE A 118 3.29 -15.08 -18.28
C PHE A 118 2.31 -15.34 -19.42
N GLU A 119 2.48 -14.64 -20.53
CA GLU A 119 1.63 -14.79 -21.70
C GLU A 119 2.18 -15.94 -22.57
N ALA A 120 1.33 -16.88 -22.97
CA ALA A 120 1.71 -17.84 -24.01
C ALA A 120 1.64 -17.14 -25.35
N THR A 121 2.67 -17.32 -26.17
CA THR A 121 2.59 -17.04 -27.60
C THR A 121 1.54 -17.95 -28.24
N GLY A 122 0.28 -17.52 -28.26
CA GLY A 122 -0.77 -18.09 -29.11
C GLY A 122 -1.77 -19.07 -28.46
N GLU A 123 -1.61 -19.46 -27.20
CA GLU A 123 -2.59 -20.33 -26.52
C GLU A 123 -3.51 -19.52 -25.59
N LYS A 124 -4.83 -19.74 -25.71
CA LYS A 124 -5.83 -19.22 -24.77
C LYS A 124 -5.62 -19.86 -23.39
N GLY A 125 -4.80 -19.25 -22.55
CA GLY A 125 -4.56 -19.72 -21.18
C GLY A 125 -3.18 -19.38 -20.60
N GLY A 126 -2.19 -19.03 -21.43
CA GLY A 126 -0.81 -18.86 -20.95
C GLY A 126 -0.11 -20.19 -20.63
N PRO A 127 1.23 -20.22 -20.52
CA PRO A 127 1.91 -21.44 -20.13
C PRO A 127 1.59 -21.77 -18.67
N ALA A 128 1.30 -23.04 -18.39
CA ALA A 128 1.17 -23.52 -17.03
C ALA A 128 2.55 -23.43 -16.34
N LEU A 129 2.67 -22.54 -15.36
CA LEU A 129 3.86 -22.50 -14.52
C LEU A 129 3.91 -23.76 -13.66
N PRO A 130 5.10 -24.37 -13.43
CA PRO A 130 5.26 -25.54 -12.57
C PRO A 130 5.20 -25.13 -11.08
N MET A 131 4.12 -24.44 -10.70
CA MET A 131 3.85 -23.98 -9.34
C MET A 131 2.94 -24.99 -8.63
N PRO A 132 3.45 -25.83 -7.72
CA PRO A 132 2.62 -26.75 -6.93
C PRO A 132 1.83 -26.01 -5.82
N PHE A 133 1.93 -24.68 -5.75
CA PHE A 133 1.29 -23.84 -4.76
C PHE A 133 0.58 -22.65 -5.42
N THR A 134 -0.42 -22.11 -4.73
CA THR A 134 -0.97 -20.76 -5.01
C THR A 134 -0.10 -19.69 -4.36
N ALA A 135 0.53 -20.07 -3.24
CA ALA A 135 1.30 -19.20 -2.38
C ALA A 135 2.32 -19.99 -1.56
N ALA A 136 3.59 -19.59 -1.60
CA ALA A 136 4.67 -20.00 -0.71
C ALA A 136 5.62 -18.85 -0.30
N HIS A 137 5.88 -18.68 1.01
CA HIS A 137 7.04 -17.93 1.49
C HIS A 137 8.33 -18.58 0.99
N VAL A 138 9.31 -17.76 0.66
CA VAL A 138 10.58 -18.20 0.06
C VAL A 138 11.69 -18.04 1.09
N LEU A 139 12.38 -19.14 1.39
CA LEU A 139 13.51 -19.17 2.33
C LEU A 139 14.81 -19.41 1.57
N GLY A 140 15.90 -18.81 2.03
CA GLY A 140 17.24 -18.98 1.44
C GLY A 140 17.50 -18.15 0.18
N GLU A 141 16.56 -17.32 -0.24
CA GLU A 141 16.72 -16.37 -1.35
C GLU A 141 16.94 -14.95 -0.83
N ASP A 142 17.98 -14.27 -1.33
CA ASP A 142 18.27 -12.89 -0.93
C ASP A 142 17.25 -11.91 -1.49
N ALA A 143 16.78 -12.12 -2.72
CA ALA A 143 15.98 -11.13 -3.46
C ALA A 143 14.47 -11.33 -3.32
N LEU A 144 14.00 -12.53 -3.02
CA LEU A 144 12.58 -12.91 -3.04
C LEU A 144 12.18 -13.52 -1.70
N SER A 145 11.12 -13.00 -1.08
CA SER A 145 10.59 -13.52 0.19
C SER A 145 9.19 -14.12 0.04
N TRP A 146 8.44 -13.74 -1.00
CA TRP A 146 7.05 -14.13 -1.16
C TRP A 146 6.60 -14.15 -2.64
N VAL A 147 5.84 -15.16 -3.09
CA VAL A 147 5.27 -15.29 -4.45
C VAL A 147 3.80 -15.78 -4.49
N CYS A 148 2.87 -14.92 -4.87
CA CYS A 148 1.45 -15.27 -4.98
C CYS A 148 1.01 -15.39 -6.44
N ASP A 149 0.29 -16.47 -6.78
CA ASP A 149 -0.47 -16.58 -8.02
C ASP A 149 -1.83 -15.88 -7.88
N ASN A 150 -1.89 -14.64 -8.35
CA ASN A 150 -3.10 -13.84 -8.34
C ASN A 150 -4.19 -14.41 -9.26
N SER A 151 -3.81 -15.22 -10.26
CA SER A 151 -4.80 -15.86 -11.15
C SER A 151 -5.64 -16.90 -10.41
N LYS A 152 -5.22 -17.36 -9.22
CA LYS A 152 -5.98 -18.29 -8.37
C LYS A 152 -6.71 -17.62 -7.21
N LYS A 153 -6.68 -16.28 -7.11
CA LYS A 153 -7.42 -15.56 -6.06
C LYS A 153 -8.94 -15.73 -6.26
N PRO A 154 -9.71 -15.97 -5.18
CA PRO A 154 -11.17 -16.02 -5.25
C PRO A 154 -11.71 -14.73 -5.88
N GLN A 155 -12.62 -14.85 -6.84
CA GLN A 155 -13.30 -13.71 -7.42
C GLN A 155 -14.53 -13.34 -6.60
N GLN A 156 -14.85 -12.06 -6.55
CA GLN A 156 -16.07 -11.57 -5.88
C GLN A 156 -17.36 -11.97 -6.61
N ASP A 157 -17.26 -12.38 -7.89
CA ASP A 157 -18.41 -12.89 -8.66
C ASP A 157 -18.49 -14.42 -8.55
N PRO A 158 -19.44 -14.97 -7.78
CA PRO A 158 -19.58 -16.42 -7.64
C PRO A 158 -19.90 -17.14 -8.95
N LYS A 159 -20.36 -16.43 -9.99
CA LYS A 159 -20.61 -17.00 -11.33
C LYS A 159 -19.33 -17.20 -12.15
N ARG A 160 -18.23 -16.55 -11.78
CA ARG A 160 -16.93 -16.66 -12.49
C ARG A 160 -16.04 -17.79 -11.97
N GLY A 161 -16.46 -18.51 -10.93
CA GLY A 161 -15.65 -19.55 -10.29
C GLY A 161 -14.43 -18.98 -9.55
N PHE A 162 -13.53 -19.86 -9.12
CA PHE A 162 -12.26 -19.47 -8.51
C PHE A 162 -11.25 -19.04 -9.58
N GLY A 163 -10.57 -17.92 -9.35
CA GLY A 163 -9.48 -17.43 -10.18
C GLY A 163 -9.86 -16.38 -11.22
N THR A 164 -8.86 -15.60 -11.66
CA THR A 164 -9.00 -14.62 -12.75
C THR A 164 -8.74 -15.33 -14.08
N PRO A 165 -9.68 -15.36 -15.03
CA PRO A 165 -9.43 -15.95 -16.35
C PRO A 165 -8.27 -15.27 -17.07
N GLY A 166 -7.40 -16.05 -17.71
CA GLY A 166 -6.29 -15.54 -18.53
C GLY A 166 -4.95 -16.14 -18.15
N CYS A 167 -3.89 -15.44 -18.52
CA CYS A 167 -2.51 -15.83 -18.24
C CYS A 167 -2.20 -15.89 -16.73
N ALA A 168 -1.19 -16.68 -16.35
CA ALA A 168 -0.68 -16.68 -14.99
C ALA A 168 -0.18 -15.27 -14.62
N HIS A 169 -0.66 -14.74 -13.49
CA HIS A 169 -0.33 -13.41 -13.01
C HIS A 169 0.19 -13.52 -11.59
N LEU A 170 1.48 -13.26 -11.38
CA LEU A 170 2.12 -13.38 -10.08
C LEU A 170 2.38 -12.02 -9.43
N THR A 171 2.29 -11.99 -8.10
CA THR A 171 2.89 -10.95 -7.27
C THR A 171 4.10 -11.55 -6.57
N LEU A 172 5.26 -10.94 -6.76
CA LEU A 172 6.49 -11.25 -6.07
C LEU A 172 6.77 -10.14 -5.05
N LEU A 173 7.12 -10.47 -3.81
CA LEU A 173 7.63 -9.50 -2.84
C LEU A 173 9.09 -9.81 -2.55
N SER A 174 9.90 -8.76 -2.50
CA SER A 174 11.30 -8.90 -2.15
C SER A 174 11.52 -9.25 -0.68
N ALA A 175 12.71 -9.73 -0.34
CA ALA A 175 13.17 -9.64 1.04
C ALA A 175 13.34 -8.17 1.47
N ALA A 176 13.18 -7.89 2.75
CA ALA A 176 13.25 -6.53 3.29
C ALA A 176 14.65 -5.92 3.11
N LYS A 177 15.70 -6.66 3.51
CA LYS A 177 17.09 -6.24 3.36
C LYS A 177 17.45 -5.92 1.91
N PHE A 178 17.02 -6.76 0.96
CA PHE A 178 17.23 -6.52 -0.45
C PHE A 178 16.56 -5.23 -0.94
N ALA A 179 15.34 -4.94 -0.49
CA ALA A 179 14.65 -3.71 -0.87
C ALA A 179 15.37 -2.47 -0.36
N GLU A 180 15.78 -2.47 0.91
CA GLU A 180 16.51 -1.37 1.53
C GLU A 180 17.82 -1.07 0.78
N GLU A 181 18.66 -2.09 0.58
CA GLU A 181 19.94 -1.96 -0.13
C GLU A 181 19.74 -1.45 -1.56
N ASN A 182 18.74 -1.95 -2.28
CA ASN A 182 18.53 -1.58 -3.68
C ASN A 182 17.84 -0.24 -3.87
N PHE A 183 16.94 0.15 -2.98
CA PHE A 183 16.26 1.43 -3.10
C PHE A 183 17.15 2.59 -2.66
N GLN A 184 17.82 2.45 -1.50
CA GLN A 184 18.60 3.54 -0.92
C GLN A 184 20.02 3.65 -1.52
N LEU A 185 20.67 2.53 -1.81
CA LEU A 185 22.11 2.52 -2.13
C LEU A 185 22.41 2.37 -3.62
N ASN A 186 21.40 2.19 -4.48
CA ASN A 186 21.62 1.99 -5.91
C ASN A 186 21.42 3.31 -6.70
N PRO A 187 22.51 4.00 -7.08
CA PRO A 187 22.42 5.27 -7.81
C PRO A 187 21.87 5.11 -9.24
N LYS A 188 21.81 3.87 -9.77
CA LYS A 188 21.27 3.56 -11.11
C LYS A 188 19.78 3.21 -11.07
N GLY A 189 19.17 3.20 -9.88
CA GLY A 189 17.78 2.85 -9.66
C GLY A 189 17.55 1.34 -9.45
N TYR A 190 16.54 1.01 -8.65
CA TYR A 190 16.29 -0.35 -8.17
C TYR A 190 15.54 -1.26 -9.15
N LYS A 191 14.77 -0.70 -10.10
CA LYS A 191 13.78 -1.46 -10.87
C LYS A 191 14.39 -2.59 -11.70
N ARG A 192 15.47 -2.32 -12.43
CA ARG A 192 16.12 -3.33 -13.29
C ARG A 192 16.75 -4.44 -12.46
N GLU A 193 17.40 -4.08 -11.36
CA GLU A 193 18.03 -5.04 -10.46
C GLU A 193 16.99 -5.92 -9.76
N ALA A 194 15.90 -5.32 -9.28
CA ALA A 194 14.76 -6.04 -8.72
C ALA A 194 14.15 -7.02 -9.73
N GLU A 195 13.89 -6.57 -10.95
CA GLU A 195 13.38 -7.44 -12.02
C GLU A 195 14.29 -8.65 -12.25
N VAL A 196 15.58 -8.42 -12.50
CA VAL A 196 16.54 -9.47 -12.82
C VAL A 196 16.68 -10.45 -11.66
N ARG A 197 16.93 -9.95 -10.44
CA ARG A 197 17.23 -10.82 -9.30
C ARG A 197 16.00 -11.54 -8.76
N MET A 198 14.84 -10.90 -8.74
CA MET A 198 13.62 -11.55 -8.26
C MET A 198 13.06 -12.56 -9.27
N LEU A 199 13.19 -12.33 -10.59
CA LEU A 199 12.81 -13.32 -11.59
C LEU A 199 13.78 -14.51 -11.60
N ALA A 200 15.08 -14.28 -11.39
CA ALA A 200 16.05 -15.36 -11.23
C ALA A 200 15.76 -16.21 -9.97
N ALA A 201 15.40 -15.57 -8.85
CA ALA A 201 14.97 -16.27 -7.63
C ALA A 201 13.68 -17.06 -7.86
N LEU A 202 12.72 -16.51 -8.61
CA LEU A 202 11.52 -17.23 -9.01
C LEU A 202 11.87 -18.47 -9.86
N ALA A 203 12.76 -18.36 -10.84
CA ALA A 203 13.16 -19.52 -11.66
C ALA A 203 13.75 -20.66 -10.81
N ARG A 204 14.64 -20.33 -9.86
CA ARG A 204 15.19 -21.31 -8.92
C ARG A 204 14.12 -21.94 -8.04
N LEU A 205 13.21 -21.14 -7.50
CA LEU A 205 12.08 -21.63 -6.71
C LEU A 205 11.18 -22.59 -7.50
N LEU A 206 10.97 -22.32 -8.78
CA LEU A 206 10.18 -23.16 -9.68
C LEU A 206 10.96 -24.36 -10.23
N GLY A 207 12.26 -24.46 -9.95
CA GLY A 207 13.13 -25.52 -10.47
C GLY A 207 13.30 -25.46 -11.99
N ILE A 208 13.18 -24.29 -12.60
CA ILE A 208 13.34 -24.08 -14.05
C ILE A 208 14.65 -23.37 -14.37
N SER A 209 15.20 -23.65 -15.55
CA SER A 209 16.39 -22.97 -16.07
C SER A 209 16.08 -21.55 -16.57
N ASP A 210 17.12 -20.72 -16.71
CA ASP A 210 17.00 -19.38 -17.29
C ASP A 210 16.46 -19.41 -18.73
N ALA A 211 16.81 -20.45 -19.50
CA ALA A 211 16.31 -20.65 -20.85
C ALA A 211 14.81 -20.95 -20.87
N GLU A 212 14.32 -21.74 -19.90
CA GLU A 212 12.89 -21.99 -19.74
C GLU A 212 12.15 -20.74 -19.27
N LEU A 213 12.70 -19.99 -18.31
CA LEU A 213 12.15 -18.70 -17.90
C LEU A 213 12.03 -17.74 -19.09
N ALA A 214 13.07 -17.63 -19.93
CA ALA A 214 13.04 -16.79 -21.12
C ALA A 214 11.95 -17.24 -22.13
N ARG A 215 11.75 -18.55 -22.28
CA ARG A 215 10.69 -19.12 -23.13
C ARG A 215 9.28 -18.82 -22.61
N LEU A 216 9.11 -18.73 -21.30
CA LEU A 216 7.84 -18.37 -20.66
C LEU A 216 7.48 -16.88 -20.81
N GLN A 217 8.41 -16.06 -21.34
CA GLN A 217 8.25 -14.63 -21.62
C GLN A 217 7.60 -13.85 -20.46
N PRO A 218 8.26 -13.78 -19.28
CA PRO A 218 7.76 -12.99 -18.17
C PRO A 218 7.62 -11.52 -18.59
N ARG A 219 6.40 -11.00 -18.49
CA ARG A 219 6.09 -9.59 -18.72
C ARG A 219 5.90 -8.91 -17.40
N VAL A 220 6.88 -8.09 -17.02
CA VAL A 220 6.75 -7.23 -15.85
C VAL A 220 5.73 -6.13 -16.14
N ASN A 221 4.60 -6.19 -15.43
CA ASN A 221 3.53 -5.21 -15.54
C ASN A 221 3.82 -3.98 -14.67
N ARG A 222 4.44 -4.21 -13.50
CA ARG A 222 4.72 -3.18 -12.52
C ARG A 222 5.83 -3.59 -11.57
N ILE A 223 6.64 -2.60 -11.19
CA ILE A 223 7.56 -2.64 -10.06
C ILE A 223 7.28 -1.38 -9.23
N ASN A 224 6.91 -1.55 -7.96
CA ASN A 224 6.80 -0.46 -7.01
C ASN A 224 7.86 -0.59 -5.92
N HIS A 225 7.87 0.39 -5.02
CA HIS A 225 8.58 0.34 -3.76
C HIS A 225 7.62 0.80 -2.67
N TRP A 226 7.56 0.04 -1.58
CA TRP A 226 6.81 0.34 -0.38
C TRP A 226 7.81 0.65 0.71
N GLU A 227 7.99 1.94 1.00
CA GLU A 227 8.97 2.42 1.99
C GLU A 227 8.56 2.00 3.41
N ASP A 228 7.29 2.22 3.76
CA ASP A 228 6.67 1.71 4.99
C ASP A 228 5.84 0.47 4.66
N GLY A 229 6.51 -0.61 4.24
CA GLY A 229 5.84 -1.82 3.74
C GLY A 229 5.18 -2.64 4.84
N VAL A 230 5.91 -2.92 5.90
CA VAL A 230 5.44 -3.71 7.06
C VAL A 230 6.11 -3.20 8.33
N ALA A 231 5.34 -2.86 9.36
CA ALA A 231 5.89 -2.49 10.66
C ALA A 231 6.69 -3.64 11.28
N VAL A 232 7.89 -3.35 11.84
CA VAL A 232 8.73 -4.36 12.51
C VAL A 232 8.60 -4.35 14.02
N ASN A 233 8.00 -3.29 14.56
CA ASN A 233 7.73 -3.13 15.96
C ASN A 233 6.40 -2.39 16.17
N THR A 234 5.88 -2.55 17.38
CA THR A 234 4.66 -1.90 17.84
C THR A 234 5.05 -0.90 18.94
N PRO A 235 4.41 0.28 19.03
CA PRO A 235 4.65 1.19 20.15
C PRO A 235 4.44 0.48 21.50
N PRO A 236 5.25 0.80 22.53
CA PRO A 236 5.10 0.20 23.85
C PRO A 236 3.68 0.39 24.39
N ASP A 237 3.14 -0.66 25.02
CA ASP A 237 1.82 -0.67 25.64
C ASP A 237 0.63 -0.35 24.71
N SER A 238 0.81 -0.48 23.39
CA SER A 238 -0.29 -0.33 22.44
C SER A 238 -1.40 -1.37 22.72
N ARG A 239 -2.65 -0.90 22.75
CA ARG A 239 -3.85 -1.75 22.88
C ARG A 239 -4.66 -1.79 21.58
N GLY A 240 -3.99 -1.68 20.44
CA GLY A 240 -4.61 -1.56 19.11
C GLY A 240 -4.81 -0.12 18.63
N CYS A 241 -4.51 0.88 19.46
CA CYS A 241 -4.46 2.30 19.08
C CYS A 241 -3.60 3.12 20.04
N LEU A 242 -3.20 4.32 19.60
CA LEU A 242 -2.58 5.36 20.40
C LEU A 242 -3.59 6.46 20.71
N LEU A 243 -3.58 6.98 21.94
CA LEU A 243 -4.44 8.08 22.35
C LEU A 243 -3.70 9.03 23.30
N ASP A 244 -3.61 10.29 22.90
CA ASP A 244 -3.33 11.40 23.80
C ASP A 244 -4.67 12.03 24.21
N ALA A 245 -5.21 11.59 25.34
CA ALA A 245 -6.52 12.02 25.82
C ALA A 245 -6.52 13.49 26.28
N ALA A 246 -5.38 14.01 26.74
CA ALA A 246 -5.26 15.41 27.14
C ALA A 246 -5.31 16.33 25.92
N GLU A 247 -4.71 15.88 24.81
CA GLU A 247 -4.72 16.64 23.57
C GLU A 247 -5.92 16.35 22.67
N GLY A 248 -6.69 15.29 22.92
CA GLY A 248 -7.80 14.89 22.05
C GLY A 248 -7.29 14.40 20.69
N LEU A 249 -6.20 13.65 20.69
CA LEU A 249 -5.54 13.17 19.47
C LEU A 249 -5.27 11.66 19.54
N GLY A 250 -5.86 10.90 18.63
CA GLY A 250 -5.67 9.46 18.49
C GLY A 250 -4.99 9.08 17.18
N TRP A 251 -4.38 7.89 17.16
CA TRP A 251 -3.78 7.34 15.96
C TRP A 251 -3.90 5.81 15.92
N CYS A 252 -4.24 5.25 14.76
CA CYS A 252 -4.38 3.81 14.56
C CYS A 252 -3.82 3.36 13.22
N GLY A 253 -3.47 2.08 13.15
CA GLY A 253 -2.90 1.44 11.97
C GLY A 253 -2.42 0.02 12.29
N ASP A 254 -1.87 -0.64 11.28
CA ASP A 254 -1.25 -1.97 11.38
C ASP A 254 -0.06 -2.01 12.35
N PHE A 255 0.65 -0.89 12.52
CA PHE A 255 1.72 -0.75 13.52
C PHE A 255 1.23 -0.66 14.98
N CYS A 256 -0.09 -0.65 15.22
CA CYS A 256 -0.64 -0.64 16.58
C CYS A 256 -1.02 -2.04 17.09
N VAL A 257 -0.88 -3.08 16.27
CA VAL A 257 -1.23 -4.48 16.60
C VAL A 257 -0.01 -5.38 16.76
#